data_AF-C9YD30-F1
#
_entry.id   AF-C9YD30-F1
#
_cell.length_a   1.000
_cell.length_b   1.000
_cell.length_c   1.000
_cell.angle_alpha   90.00
_cell.angle_beta   90.00
_cell.angle_gamma   90.00
#
_symmetry.space_group_name_H-M   'P 1'
#
loop_
_entity.id
_entity.type
_entity.pdbx_description
1 polymer ?
#
loop_
_entity_poly.entity_id
_entity_poly.type
_entity_poly.pdbx_seq_one_letter_code
_entity_poly.pdbx_strand_id
1 'polypeptide(L)' 'MALKSTIYKANLQIADIENSYYADHALTLLATPARRTSA' A
#
# COMPACT_ATOMS: atom_id res chain seq x y z
N MET A 1 3.67 6.17 24.74
CA MET A 1 3.29 4.74 24.57
C MET A 1 3.15 4.47 23.08
N ALA A 2 3.82 3.44 22.56
CA ALA A 2 3.77 3.08 21.14
C ALA A 2 2.38 2.55 20.79
N LEU A 3 1.62 3.33 20.03
CA LEU A 3 0.38 2.86 19.42
C LEU A 3 0.73 1.65 18.55
N LYS A 4 0.11 0.50 18.82
CA LYS A 4 0.31 -0.74 18.06
C LYS A 4 -0.09 -0.47 16.60
N SER A 5 0.92 -0.33 15.73
CA SER A 5 0.71 -0.15 14.30
C SER A 5 0.64 -1.50 13.61
N THR A 6 -0.29 -1.66 12.67
CA THR A 6 -0.40 -2.86 11.84
C THR A 6 0.34 -2.63 10.53
N ILE A 7 1.23 -3.56 10.18
CA ILE A 7 1.97 -3.53 8.91
C ILE A 7 1.15 -4.29 7.87
N TYR A 8 0.82 -3.63 6.77
CA TYR A 8 0.17 -4.22 5.60
C TYR A 8 1.20 -4.35 4.48
N LYS A 9 1.37 -5.56 3.95
CA LYS A 9 2.18 -5.81 2.77
C LYS A 9 1.26 -6.14 1.60
N ALA A 10 1.44 -5.46 0.48
CA ALA A 10 0.68 -5.70 -0.73
C ALA A 10 1.65 -5.72 -1.92
N ASN A 11 1.54 -6.74 -2.78
CA ASN A 11 2.23 -6.75 -4.06
C ASN A 11 1.22 -6.33 -5.13
N LEU A 12 1.52 -5.23 -5.81
CA LEU A 12 0.67 -4.69 -6.87
C LEU A 12 1.35 -4.93 -8.21
N GLN A 13 0.70 -5.73 -9.04
CA GLN A 13 1.10 -5.93 -10.42
C GLN A 13 0.33 -4.96 -11.30
N ILE A 14 1.05 -4.08 -11.98
CA ILE A 14 0.47 -3.14 -12.94
C ILE A 14 0.81 -3.65 -14.33
N ALA A 15 -0.23 -3.82 -15.14
CA ALA A 15 -0.14 -4.14 -16.55
C ALA A 15 -0.88 -3.05 -17.33
N ASP A 16 -0.20 -1.92 -17.55
CA ASP A 16 -0.70 -0.83 -18.37
C ASP A 16 -0.19 -1.01 -19.82
N ILE A 17 -1.11 -1.40 -20.70
CA ILE A 17 -0.82 -1.72 -22.09
C ILE A 17 -0.57 -0.44 -22.91
N GLU A 18 -1.31 0.63 -22.60
CA GLU A 18 -1.25 1.89 -23.34
C GLU A 18 0.09 2.59 -23.10
N ASN A 19 0.60 2.52 -21.87
CA ASN A 19 1.91 3.06 -21.53
C ASN A 19 3.05 2.03 -21.64
N SER A 20 2.76 0.80 -22.12
CA SER A 20 3.71 -0.33 -22.11
C SER A 20 4.41 -0.52 -20.74
N TYR A 21 3.70 -0.18 -19.66
CA TYR A 21 4.23 -0.18 -18.32
C TYR A 21 3.77 -1.43 -17.58
N TYR A 22 4.72 -2.34 -17.44
CA TYR A 22 4.54 -3.60 -16.73
C TYR A 22 5.51 -3.62 -15.57
N ALA A 23 5.00 -3.45 -14.36
CA ALA A 23 5.84 -3.37 -13.17
C ALA A 23 5.17 -4.06 -11.99
N ASP A 24 6.01 -4.68 -11.17
CA ASP A 24 5.63 -5.27 -9.89
C ASP A 24 6.07 -4.33 -8.78
N HIS A 25 5.12 -3.93 -7.94
CA HIS A 25 5.34 -3.00 -6.85
C HIS A 25 5.06 -3.68 -5.52
N ALA A 26 6.12 -3.95 -4.76
CA ALA A 26 6.04 -4.39 -3.38
C ALA A 26 5.80 -3.17 -2.47
N LEU A 27 4.55 -2.97 -2.05
CA LEU A 27 4.12 -1.88 -1.19
C LEU A 27 4.04 -2.34 0.26
N THR A 28 4.59 -1.54 1.17
CA THR A 28 4.44 -1.71 2.62
C THR A 28 3.74 -0.49 3.18
N LEU A 29 2.52 -0.68 3.70
CA LEU A 29 1.75 0.37 4.36
C LEU A 29 1.76 0.14 5.87
N LEU A 30 1.90 1.23 6.62
CA LEU A 30 1.80 1.24 8.07
C LEU A 30 0.48 1.91 8.46
N ALA A 31 -0.46 1.14 9.01
CA ALA A 31 -1.68 1.74 9.54
C ALA A 31 -1.40 2.26 10.95
N THR A 32 -1.39 3.58 11.06
CA THR A 32 -1.31 4.28 12.34
C THR A 32 -2.73 4.65 12.78
N PRO A 33 -3.16 4.29 14.00
CA PRO A 33 -4.55 4.43 14.45
C PRO A 33 -5.09 5.88 14.46
N ALA A 34 -4.23 6.89 14.34
CA ALA A 34 -4.61 8.30 14.37
C ALA A 34 -5.19 8.84 13.04
N ARG A 35 -5.05 8.12 11.92
CA ARG A 35 -5.54 8.57 10.61
C ARG A 35 -6.38 7.47 9.96
N ARG A 36 -7.59 7.30 10.47
CA ARG A 36 -8.61 6.47 9.82
C ARG A 36 -9.18 7.28 8.65
N THR A 37 -8.97 6.79 7.43
CA THR A 37 -9.54 7.33 6.19
C THR A 37 -11.06 7.39 6.32
N SER A 38 -11.64 8.60 6.29
CA SER A 38 -13.08 8.78 6.08
C SER A 38 -13.44 8.23 4.71
N ALA A 39 -14.45 7.35 4.69
CA ALA A 39 -15.06 6.79 3.48
C ALA A 39 -15.69 7.88 2.61
#